data_AF-A0AAV9PPR3-F1
#
_entry.id   AF-A0AAV9PPR3-F1
#
_cell.length_a   1.000
_cell.length_b   1.000
_cell.length_c   1.000
_cell.angle_alpha   90.00
_cell.angle_beta   90.00
_cell.angle_gamma   90.00
#
_symmetry.space_group_name_H-M   'P 1'
#
loop_
_entity.id
_entity.type
_entity.pdbx_description
1 polymer ?
#
loop_
_entity_poly.entity_id
_entity_poly.type
_entity_poly.pdbx_seq_one_letter_code
_entity_poly.pdbx_strand_id
1 'polypeptide(L)'
;PIFFVSRLFIAGYERIQGITGGSQAVVKQYGPLSFSRIFNSGHSVNAYAPEAVYLIFERATFGKDVVTGNETAGPRYSTSGTTDSWGWRNTLPASVPRTRMVEGHWTNTNP
;
A
#
# COMPACT_ATOMS: atom_id res chain seq x y z
N PRO A 1 -6.69 -7.12 -21.34
CA PRO A 1 -7.04 -6.57 -20.00
C PRO A 1 -7.03 -7.62 -18.88
N ILE A 2 -7.78 -8.73 -19.00
CA ILE A 2 -7.91 -9.77 -17.96
C ILE A 2 -6.57 -10.37 -17.52
N PHE A 3 -5.66 -10.63 -18.46
CA PHE A 3 -4.34 -11.21 -18.18
C PHE A 3 -3.51 -10.39 -17.17
N PHE A 4 -3.50 -9.06 -17.28
CA PHE A 4 -2.74 -8.19 -16.36
C PHE A 4 -3.32 -8.21 -14.94
N VAL A 5 -4.65 -8.29 -14.80
CA VAL A 5 -5.32 -8.34 -13.50
C VAL A 5 -5.04 -9.67 -12.78
N SER A 6 -5.13 -10.79 -13.49
CA SER A 6 -4.81 -12.11 -12.93
C SER A 6 -3.36 -12.19 -12.46
N ARG A 7 -2.44 -11.62 -13.24
CA ARG A 7 -1.01 -11.60 -12.93
C ARG A 7 -0.67 -10.63 -11.80
N LEU A 8 -1.38 -9.51 -11.69
CA LEU A 8 -1.29 -8.64 -10.52
C LEU A 8 -1.67 -9.41 -9.25
N PHE A 9 -2.74 -10.22 -9.26
CA PHE A 9 -3.18 -10.93 -8.05
C PHE A 9 -2.10 -11.84 -7.47
N ILE A 10 -1.28 -12.49 -8.30
CA ILE A 10 -0.17 -13.36 -7.87
C ILE A 10 1.12 -12.59 -7.54
N ALA A 11 1.26 -11.32 -7.93
CA ALA A 11 2.42 -10.51 -7.58
C ALA A 11 2.47 -10.22 -6.06
N GLY A 12 3.68 -10.22 -5.51
CA GLY A 12 3.90 -9.97 -4.09
C GLY A 12 3.96 -8.48 -3.74
N TYR A 13 3.72 -8.16 -2.48
CA TYR A 13 3.91 -6.82 -1.92
C TYR A 13 5.36 -6.60 -1.52
N GLU A 14 5.93 -5.51 -2.02
CA GLU A 14 7.25 -5.00 -1.64
C GLU A 14 7.14 -3.59 -1.08
N ARG A 15 8.11 -3.20 -0.24
CA ARG A 15 8.18 -1.87 0.34
C ARG A 15 8.65 -0.86 -0.70
N ILE A 16 7.93 0.26 -0.84
CA ILE A 16 8.34 1.37 -1.70
C ILE A 16 9.56 2.06 -1.07
N GLN A 17 10.61 2.22 -1.87
CA GLN A 17 11.88 2.83 -1.47
C GLN A 17 11.91 4.32 -1.79
N GLY A 18 12.72 5.07 -1.03
CA GLY A 18 12.93 6.50 -1.24
C GLY A 18 11.93 7.40 -0.53
N ILE A 19 10.95 6.85 0.21
CA ILE A 19 10.06 7.64 1.07
C ILE A 19 10.82 8.02 2.34
N THR A 20 10.88 9.31 2.64
CA THR A 20 11.46 9.89 3.84
C THR A 20 10.33 10.33 4.80
N GLY A 21 10.67 10.78 6.02
CA GLY A 21 9.64 11.33 6.93
C GLY A 21 8.69 10.32 7.61
N GLY A 22 9.02 9.02 7.60
CA GLY A 22 8.31 8.02 8.41
C GLY A 22 7.02 7.45 7.80
N SER A 23 6.53 8.03 6.70
CA SER A 23 5.51 7.38 5.88
C SER A 23 6.06 6.06 5.33
N GLN A 24 5.24 5.02 5.37
CA GLN A 24 5.59 3.72 4.83
C GLN A 24 4.54 3.34 3.79
N ALA A 25 4.96 2.65 2.74
CA ALA A 25 4.05 2.12 1.73
C ALA A 25 4.57 0.80 1.17
N VAL A 26 3.64 -0.03 0.72
CA VAL A 26 3.94 -1.25 -0.02
C VAL A 26 3.19 -1.25 -1.34
N VAL A 27 3.75 -1.91 -2.33
CA VAL A 27 3.18 -2.04 -3.68
C VAL A 27 3.27 -3.48 -4.15
N LYS A 28 2.23 -3.93 -4.83
CA LYS A 28 2.29 -5.07 -5.75
C LYS A 28 2.09 -4.57 -7.16
N GLN A 29 2.88 -5.04 -8.10
CA GLN A 29 2.86 -4.56 -9.48
C GLN A 29 3.11 -5.70 -10.46
N TYR A 30 2.38 -5.67 -11.57
CA TYR A 30 2.66 -6.51 -12.74
C TYR A 30 2.60 -5.66 -14.01
N GLY A 31 3.75 -5.48 -14.65
CA GLY A 31 3.95 -4.54 -15.75
C GLY A 31 3.45 -3.13 -15.40
N PRO A 32 2.62 -2.50 -16.24
CA PRO A 32 2.15 -1.12 -16.02
C PRO A 32 1.04 -1.01 -14.98
N LEU A 33 0.50 -2.12 -14.47
CA LEU A 33 -0.57 -2.11 -13.47
C LEU A 33 0.00 -2.36 -12.08
N SER A 34 -0.31 -1.48 -11.14
CA SER A 34 0.12 -1.58 -9.74
C SER A 34 -1.02 -1.31 -8.77
N PHE A 35 -0.88 -1.83 -7.56
CA PHE A 35 -1.72 -1.52 -6.42
C PHE A 35 -0.83 -1.23 -5.21
N SER A 36 -0.93 -0.01 -4.68
CA SER A 36 -0.14 0.47 -3.56
C SER A 36 -1.00 0.70 -2.33
N ARG A 37 -0.52 0.26 -1.17
CA ARG A 37 -1.09 0.60 0.14
C ARG A 37 -0.13 1.55 0.84
N ILE A 38 -0.62 2.74 1.15
CA ILE A 38 0.11 3.77 1.88
C ILE A 38 -0.40 3.74 3.32
N PHE A 39 0.50 3.55 4.27
CA PHE A 39 0.13 3.41 5.68
C PHE A 39 -0.14 4.78 6.32
N ASN A 40 -0.93 4.78 7.39
CA ASN A 40 -1.29 5.97 8.17
C ASN A 40 -1.88 7.12 7.33
N SER A 41 -2.60 6.78 6.28
CA SER A 41 -3.22 7.74 5.37
C SER A 41 -4.71 7.48 5.23
N GLY A 42 -5.48 8.57 5.21
CA GLY A 42 -6.93 8.53 5.00
C GLY A 42 -7.31 8.63 3.52
N HIS A 43 -8.56 9.04 3.26
CA HIS A 43 -9.12 9.21 1.91
C HIS A 43 -8.29 10.17 1.04
N SER A 44 -7.83 11.28 1.64
CA SER A 44 -6.97 12.27 0.98
C SER A 44 -5.49 11.92 1.15
N VAL A 45 -5.06 10.82 0.57
CA VAL A 45 -3.72 10.25 0.76
C VAL A 45 -2.57 11.23 0.49
N ASN A 46 -2.74 12.14 -0.48
CA ASN A 46 -1.76 13.17 -0.82
C ASN A 46 -1.54 14.21 0.30
N ALA A 47 -2.51 14.41 1.19
CA ALA A 47 -2.35 15.30 2.34
C ALA A 47 -1.52 14.66 3.46
N TYR A 48 -1.61 13.33 3.62
CA TYR A 48 -0.91 12.57 4.67
C TYR A 48 0.49 12.13 4.26
N ALA A 49 0.67 11.75 2.99
CA ALA A 49 1.91 11.20 2.47
C ALA A 49 2.25 11.78 1.08
N PRO A 50 2.45 13.10 0.96
CA PRO A 50 2.68 13.78 -0.32
C PRO A 50 3.88 13.21 -1.08
N GLU A 51 4.98 12.90 -0.40
CA GLU A 51 6.19 12.34 -1.00
C GLU A 51 5.96 10.94 -1.58
N ALA A 52 5.26 10.07 -0.84
CA ALA A 52 4.93 8.73 -1.32
C ALA A 52 4.05 8.78 -2.58
N VAL A 53 3.05 9.66 -2.60
CA VAL A 53 2.17 9.87 -3.75
C VAL A 53 2.96 10.43 -4.94
N TYR A 54 3.87 11.38 -4.71
CA TYR A 54 4.72 11.94 -5.76
C TYR A 54 5.61 10.87 -6.41
N LEU A 55 6.32 10.06 -5.61
CA LEU A 55 7.18 8.99 -6.12
C LEU A 55 6.38 7.96 -6.92
N ILE A 56 5.21 7.53 -6.43
CA ILE A 56 4.35 6.59 -7.15
C ILE A 56 3.87 7.20 -8.47
N PHE A 57 3.42 8.45 -8.44
CA PHE A 57 2.94 9.16 -9.63
C PHE A 57 4.04 9.29 -10.68
N GLU A 58 5.21 9.83 -10.31
CA GLU A 58 6.34 10.00 -11.21
C GLU A 58 6.75 8.66 -11.84
N ARG A 59 6.95 7.62 -11.02
CA ARG A 59 7.37 6.29 -11.49
C ARG A 59 6.34 5.68 -12.43
N ALA A 60 5.05 5.75 -12.10
CA ALA A 60 3.99 5.22 -12.94
C ALA A 60 3.88 5.98 -14.28
N THR A 61 3.96 7.32 -14.24
CA THR A 61 3.90 8.17 -15.44
C THR A 61 5.04 7.89 -16.40
N PHE A 62 6.25 7.63 -15.90
CA PHE A 62 7.42 7.32 -16.72
C PHE A 62 7.65 5.81 -16.97
N GLY A 63 6.67 4.96 -16.62
CA GLY A 63 6.75 3.51 -16.89
C GLY A 63 7.86 2.80 -16.12
N LYS A 64 8.19 3.28 -14.93
CA LYS A 64 9.17 2.70 -14.02
C LYS A 64 8.53 1.75 -13.02
N ASP A 65 9.34 0.89 -12.43
CA ASP A 65 8.92 0.11 -11.28
C ASP A 65 8.56 1.04 -10.11
N VAL A 66 7.47 0.75 -9.42
CA VAL A 66 6.99 1.60 -8.32
C VAL A 66 7.86 1.41 -7.07
N VAL A 67 8.56 0.29 -6.93
CA VAL A 67 9.38 -0.05 -5.75
C VAL A 67 10.57 0.89 -5.63
N THR A 68 11.39 0.99 -6.66
CA THR A 68 12.68 1.70 -6.68
C THR A 68 12.67 2.89 -7.64
N GLY A 69 11.99 2.78 -8.78
CA GLY A 69 12.03 3.76 -9.87
C GLY A 69 13.23 3.60 -10.82
N ASN A 70 14.08 2.59 -10.62
CA ASN A 70 15.30 2.40 -11.40
C ASN A 70 15.12 1.46 -12.59
N GLU A 71 14.13 0.57 -12.54
CA GLU A 71 13.86 -0.41 -13.57
C GLU A 71 12.66 0.02 -14.43
N THR A 72 12.62 -0.44 -15.67
CA THR A 72 11.47 -0.24 -16.54
C THR A 72 10.40 -1.30 -16.21
N ALA A 73 9.17 -0.88 -15.94
CA ALA A 73 8.03 -1.75 -15.67
C ALA A 73 7.47 -2.39 -16.95
N GLY A 74 8.31 -3.18 -17.63
CA GLY A 74 7.97 -3.84 -18.88
C GLY A 74 6.86 -4.90 -18.72
N PRO A 75 6.37 -5.50 -19.82
CA PRO A 75 5.17 -6.37 -19.81
C PRO A 75 5.22 -7.62 -18.92
N ARG A 76 6.42 -7.99 -18.46
CA ARG A 76 6.68 -9.15 -17.60
C ARG A 76 7.26 -8.77 -16.23
N TYR A 77 7.42 -7.47 -15.95
CA TYR A 77 7.83 -7.02 -14.63
C TYR A 77 6.82 -7.50 -13.59
N SER A 78 7.31 -8.01 -12.46
CA SER A 78 6.47 -8.45 -11.35
C SER A 78 7.21 -8.20 -10.06
N THR A 79 6.53 -7.62 -9.09
CA THR A 79 7.06 -7.57 -7.72
C THR A 79 7.00 -8.94 -7.07
N SER A 80 7.94 -9.14 -6.16
CA SER A 80 8.11 -10.27 -5.26
C SER A 80 7.58 -9.95 -3.85
N GLY A 81 7.77 -10.84 -2.86
CA GLY A 81 7.32 -10.60 -1.48
C GLY A 81 5.99 -11.27 -1.14
N THR A 82 5.29 -10.74 -0.12
CA THR A 82 4.11 -11.41 0.47
C THR A 82 2.87 -11.25 -0.40
N THR A 83 2.01 -12.27 -0.46
CA THR A 83 0.80 -12.25 -1.29
C THR A 83 -0.21 -11.18 -0.86
N ASP A 84 -0.23 -10.85 0.43
CA ASP A 84 -1.10 -9.85 1.03
C ASP A 84 -0.34 -8.79 1.82
N SER A 85 -1.05 -7.71 2.18
CA SER A 85 -0.50 -6.62 2.98
C SER A 85 -0.92 -6.65 4.47
N TRP A 86 -1.58 -7.70 4.93
CA TRP A 86 -2.14 -7.77 6.29
C TRP A 86 -1.06 -7.83 7.38
N GLY A 87 0.16 -8.24 7.04
CA GLY A 87 1.31 -8.25 7.95
C GLY A 87 1.74 -6.86 8.41
N TRP A 88 1.46 -5.81 7.64
CA TRP A 88 1.78 -4.43 8.01
C TRP A 88 0.59 -3.78 8.73
N ARG A 89 0.70 -3.73 10.06
CA ARG A 89 -0.29 -3.15 10.98
C ARG A 89 0.34 -2.10 11.86
N ASN A 90 -0.47 -1.16 12.31
CA ASN A 90 -0.06 -0.25 13.37
C ASN A 90 -0.02 -0.98 14.71
N THR A 91 1.03 -0.71 15.48
CA THR A 91 1.11 -1.14 16.86
C THR A 91 0.17 -0.29 17.69
N LEU A 92 -0.71 -0.94 18.46
CA LEU A 92 -1.56 -0.25 19.42
C LEU A 92 -0.70 0.24 20.60
N PRO A 93 -1.01 1.41 21.19
CA PRO A 93 -0.36 1.86 22.42
C PRO A 93 -0.62 0.86 23.56
N ALA A 94 0.39 0.60 24.39
CA ALA A 94 0.35 -0.41 25.45
C ALA A 94 -0.73 -0.13 26.52
N SER A 95 -1.12 1.14 26.70
CA SER A 95 -2.19 1.55 27.58
C SER A 95 -3.04 2.58 26.85
N VAL A 96 -4.25 2.19 26.47
CA VAL A 96 -5.30 3.17 26.16
C VAL A 96 -5.79 3.70 27.51
N PRO A 97 -5.67 5.01 27.82
CA PRO A 97 -6.37 5.56 28.99
C PRO A 97 -7.85 5.19 28.86
N ARG A 98 -8.56 5.04 30.00
CA ARG A 98 -10.00 4.73 30.04
C ARG A 98 -10.85 5.88 29.47
N THR A 99 -10.58 6.31 28.26
CA THR A 99 -11.54 6.96 27.39
C THR A 99 -12.60 5.89 27.14
N ARG A 100 -13.86 6.18 27.47
CA ARG A 100 -14.99 5.31 27.12
C ARG A 100 -15.12 5.28 25.59
N MET A 101 -14.25 4.53 24.92
CA MET A 101 -14.56 3.98 23.63
C MET A 101 -15.67 2.97 23.89
N VAL A 102 -16.86 3.25 23.39
CA VAL A 102 -17.92 2.24 23.34
C VAL A 102 -17.42 1.23 22.33
N GLU A 103 -16.82 0.15 22.83
CA GLU A 103 -16.63 -1.05 22.04
C GLU A 103 -18.04 -1.49 21.66
N GLY A 104 -18.42 -1.27 20.39
CA GLY A 104 -19.70 -1.67 19.88
C GLY A 104 -19.74 -3.20 19.92
N HIS A 105 -20.26 -3.75 21.02
CA HIS A 105 -20.51 -5.18 21.11
C HIS A 105 -21.53 -5.53 20.02
N TRP A 106 -21.08 -6.34 19.07
CA TRP A 106 -21.96 -6.90 18.04
C TRP A 106 -23.03 -7.74 18.73
N THR A 107 -24.29 -7.37 18.54
CA THR A 107 -25.44 -8.15 18.99
C THR A 107 -26.40 -8.36 17.82
N ASN A 108 -27.25 -9.37 17.88
CA ASN A 108 -28.25 -9.62 16.83
C ASN A 108 -29.28 -8.48 16.67
N THR A 109 -29.26 -7.46 17.53
CA THR A 109 -30.08 -6.25 17.46
C THR A 109 -29.29 -4.99 17.15
N ASN A 110 -27.96 -5.06 17.08
CA ASN A 110 -27.07 -3.99 16.63
C ASN A 110 -26.00 -4.57 15.69
N PRO A 111 -26.40 -4.91 14.44
CA PRO A 111 -25.45 -5.26 13.39
C PRO A 111 -24.61 -4.07 12.94
#